data_AF-A0A3B4CZS7-F1
#
_entry.id   AF-A0A3B4CZS7-F1
#
_cell.length_a   1.000
_cell.length_b   1.000
_cell.length_c   1.000
_cell.angle_alpha   90.00
_cell.angle_beta   90.00
_cell.angle_gamma   90.00
#
_symmetry.space_group_name_H-M   'P 1'
#
loop_
_entity.id
_entity.type
_entity.pdbx_description
1 polymer ?
#
loop_
_entity_poly.entity_id
_entity_poly.type
_entity_poly.pdbx_seq_one_letter_code
_entity_poly.pdbx_strand_id
1 'polypeptide(L)'
;MVNAVFLVQLLKSRIIFLAPSTGCNVENACTALGICAEKTAISKAVSEGHRDFKAIAVASDMVESYISPCGGCRQFMREFGLEWDIYLSKPDGTFMKMTVEELLPESFGGKHVAYKTQG
;
A
#
# COMPACT_ATOMS: atom_id res chain seq x y z
N MET A 1 1.11 -4.43 15.50
CA MET A 1 1.02 -3.11 14.85
C MET A 1 1.86 -3.12 13.58
N VAL A 2 1.50 -2.32 12.56
CA VAL A 2 2.37 -2.14 11.39
C VAL A 2 3.47 -1.17 11.79
N ASN A 3 4.72 -1.62 11.73
CA ASN A 3 5.86 -0.85 12.25
C ASN A 3 6.68 -0.20 11.13
N ALA A 4 6.59 -0.71 9.90
CA ALA A 4 7.19 -0.07 8.74
C ALA A 4 6.44 -0.42 7.46
N VAL A 5 6.40 0.54 6.54
CA VAL A 5 5.93 0.34 5.17
C VAL A 5 6.99 0.86 4.20
N PHE A 6 7.32 0.07 3.19
CA PHE A 6 8.27 0.44 2.14
C PHE A 6 7.61 0.37 0.77
N LEU A 7 7.85 1.37 -0.07
CA LEU A 7 7.26 1.48 -1.40
C LEU A 7 8.34 1.34 -2.48
N VAL A 8 8.02 0.54 -3.49
CA VAL A 8 8.90 0.29 -4.64
C VAL A 8 8.22 0.78 -5.91
N GLN A 9 8.93 1.58 -6.69
CA GLN A 9 8.45 2.15 -7.95
C GLN A 9 9.40 1.78 -9.12
N LEU A 10 8.84 1.71 -10.33
CA LEU A 10 9.63 1.83 -11.55
C LEU A 10 9.85 3.29 -11.95
N LEU A 11 11.11 3.65 -12.16
CA LEU A 11 11.47 4.85 -12.92
C LEU A 11 12.37 4.42 -14.08
N LYS A 12 11.93 4.66 -15.32
CA LYS A 12 12.68 4.29 -16.54
C LYS A 12 13.20 2.84 -16.54
N SER A 13 12.33 1.89 -16.19
CA SER A 13 12.62 0.44 -16.15
C SER A 13 13.67 0.02 -15.11
N ARG A 14 13.97 0.86 -14.11
CA ARG A 14 14.79 0.49 -12.94
C ARG A 14 13.93 0.46 -11.69
N ILE A 15 14.16 -0.56 -10.86
CA ILE A 15 13.59 -0.67 -9.52
C ILE A 15 14.24 0.41 -8.66
N ILE A 16 13.44 1.33 -8.12
CA ILE A 16 13.89 2.32 -7.14
C ILE A 16 13.16 2.03 -5.84
N PHE A 17 13.93 1.74 -4.79
CA PHE A 17 13.43 1.81 -3.43
C PHE A 17 13.23 3.29 -3.09
N LEU A 18 11.99 3.69 -2.83
CA LEU A 18 11.69 5.02 -2.34
C LEU A 18 12.06 5.06 -0.86
N ALA A 19 13.37 5.16 -0.59
CA ALA A 19 13.94 5.22 0.76
C ALA A 19 13.30 6.27 1.69
N PRO A 20 12.74 7.42 1.23
CA PRO A 20 12.05 8.36 2.13
C PRO A 20 10.55 8.10 2.29
N SER A 21 9.93 7.16 1.57
CA SER A 21 8.48 6.91 1.64
C SER A 21 8.12 5.89 2.72
N THR A 22 8.69 6.03 3.91
CA THR A 22 8.27 5.24 5.08
C THR A 22 6.97 5.79 5.61
N GLY A 23 5.94 4.96 5.70
CA GLY A 23 4.67 5.31 6.33
C GLY A 23 4.52 4.67 7.71
N CYS A 24 3.87 5.38 8.62
CA CYS A 24 3.36 4.84 9.89
C CYS A 24 1.86 5.14 10.01
N ASN A 25 1.18 4.39 10.88
CA ASN A 25 -0.19 4.70 11.24
C ASN A 25 -0.22 6.00 12.03
N VAL A 26 -1.16 6.88 11.69
CA VAL A 26 -1.44 8.10 12.43
C VAL A 26 -2.84 7.97 13.00
N GLU A 27 -2.89 7.77 14.31
CA GLU A 27 -4.13 7.59 15.05
C GLU A 27 -4.78 8.92 15.39
N ASN A 28 -6.10 8.91 15.55
CA ASN A 28 -6.87 10.08 15.94
C ASN A 28 -8.00 9.68 16.90
N ALA A 29 -8.36 10.57 17.82
CA ALA A 29 -9.49 10.35 18.74
C ALA A 29 -10.81 10.13 17.98
N CYS A 30 -10.99 10.82 16.86
CA CYS A 30 -11.99 10.45 15.86
C CYS A 30 -11.38 9.39 14.95
N THR A 31 -11.69 8.11 15.20
CA THR A 31 -11.09 6.97 14.50
C THR A 31 -11.27 7.01 12.98
N ALA A 32 -12.33 7.68 12.49
CA ALA A 32 -12.56 7.90 11.05
C ALA A 32 -11.51 8.81 10.38
N LEU A 33 -10.80 9.65 11.16
CA LEU A 33 -9.72 10.51 10.68
C LEU A 33 -8.34 9.82 10.72
N GLY A 34 -8.27 8.61 11.29
CA GLY A 34 -7.04 7.83 11.32
C GLY A 34 -6.61 7.37 9.93
N ILE A 35 -5.29 7.27 9.73
CA ILE A 35 -4.70 6.83 8.46
C ILE A 35 -3.69 5.72 8.71
N CYS A 36 -3.85 4.59 8.03
CA CYS A 36 -2.92 3.47 8.13
C CYS A 36 -1.59 3.79 7.45
N ALA A 37 -0.54 3.07 7.84
CA ALA A 37 0.82 3.25 7.35
C ALA A 37 0.93 3.18 5.82
N GLU A 38 0.16 2.30 5.17
CA GLU A 38 0.15 2.12 3.72
C GLU A 38 -0.35 3.38 3.01
N LYS A 39 -1.48 3.94 3.47
CA LYS A 39 -2.04 5.18 2.92
C LYS A 39 -1.10 6.35 3.15
N THR A 40 -0.42 6.41 4.30
CA THR A 40 0.60 7.43 4.58
C THR A 40 1.77 7.33 3.60
N ALA A 41 2.33 6.13 3.39
CA ALA A 41 3.45 5.90 2.48
C ALA A 41 3.10 6.27 1.02
N ILE A 42 1.94 5.81 0.55
CA ILE A 42 1.48 6.09 -0.82
C ILE A 42 1.20 7.59 -0.99
N SER A 43 0.52 8.23 -0.03
CA SER A 43 0.23 9.67 -0.11
C SER A 43 1.52 10.51 -0.14
N LYS A 44 2.53 10.13 0.65
CA LYS A 44 3.86 10.76 0.61
C LYS A 44 4.50 10.61 -0.77
N ALA A 45 4.56 9.40 -1.30
CA ALA A 45 5.12 9.16 -2.63
C ALA A 45 4.39 9.99 -3.70
N VAL A 46 3.05 9.97 -3.71
CA VAL A 46 2.24 10.75 -4.66
C VAL A 46 2.52 12.25 -4.55
N SER A 47 2.69 12.78 -3.34
CA SER A 47 3.06 14.19 -3.12
C SER A 47 4.42 14.57 -3.70
N GLU A 48 5.29 13.58 -3.92
CA GLU A 48 6.63 13.74 -4.52
C GLU A 48 6.64 13.41 -6.03
N GLY A 49 5.48 13.16 -6.63
CA GLY A 49 5.33 12.86 -8.06
C GLY A 49 5.42 11.38 -8.42
N HIS A 50 5.47 10.50 -7.42
CA HIS A 50 5.56 9.05 -7.59
C HIS A 50 4.16 8.42 -7.71
N ARG A 51 3.84 7.79 -8.85
CA ARG A 51 2.50 7.20 -9.10
C ARG A 51 2.48 5.80 -9.73
N ASP A 52 3.61 5.28 -10.22
CA ASP A 52 3.71 3.93 -10.82
C ASP A 52 4.38 2.97 -9.83
N PHE A 53 3.58 2.33 -8.97
CA PHE A 53 4.09 1.43 -7.95
C PHE A 53 4.18 0.00 -8.46
N LYS A 54 5.24 -0.72 -8.06
CA LYS A 54 5.42 -2.15 -8.36
C LYS A 54 5.30 -3.04 -7.15
N ALA A 55 5.69 -2.53 -5.98
CA ALA A 55 5.51 -3.27 -4.76
C ALA A 55 5.35 -2.36 -3.55
N ILE A 56 4.74 -2.93 -2.53
CA ILE A 56 4.71 -2.40 -1.17
C ILE A 56 5.07 -3.52 -0.21
N ALA A 57 5.94 -3.24 0.76
CA ALA A 57 6.23 -4.14 1.86
C ALA A 57 5.62 -3.59 3.15
N VAL A 58 4.87 -4.42 3.85
CA VAL A 58 4.19 -4.12 5.11
C VAL A 58 4.80 -5.00 6.19
N ALA A 59 5.53 -4.38 7.11
CA ALA A 59 6.19 -5.07 8.21
C ALA A 59 5.41 -4.91 9.50
N SER A 60 5.27 -6.01 10.25
CA SER A 60 4.58 -6.02 11.54
C SER A 60 5.39 -6.71 12.63
N ASP A 61 5.04 -6.42 13.88
CA ASP A 61 5.50 -7.15 15.06
C ASP A 61 4.71 -8.45 15.33
N MET A 62 3.71 -8.79 14.50
CA MET A 62 2.92 -10.01 14.69
C MET A 62 3.77 -11.23 14.34
N VAL A 63 3.92 -12.14 15.32
CA VAL A 63 4.73 -13.36 15.17
C VAL A 63 3.91 -14.49 14.56
N GLU A 64 2.69 -14.70 15.05
CA GLU A 64 1.85 -15.84 14.65
C GLU A 64 1.19 -15.66 13.29
N SER A 65 0.88 -14.42 12.89
CA SER A 65 0.12 -14.11 11.68
C SER A 65 0.74 -12.99 10.84
N TYR A 66 0.39 -12.97 9.55
CA TYR A 66 0.69 -11.84 8.67
C TYR A 66 -0.39 -10.77 8.83
N ILE A 67 0.01 -9.50 8.96
CA ILE A 67 -0.95 -8.40 8.96
C ILE A 67 -1.37 -8.10 7.52
N SER A 68 -2.64 -8.35 7.20
CA SER A 68 -3.17 -8.00 5.88
C SER A 68 -3.63 -6.53 5.86
N PRO A 69 -3.39 -5.77 4.77
CA PRO A 69 -3.88 -4.41 4.62
C PRO A 69 -5.39 -4.34 4.84
N CYS A 70 -5.87 -3.27 5.49
CA CYS A 70 -7.31 -3.09 5.71
C CYS A 70 -8.05 -2.80 4.38
N GLY A 71 -9.37 -2.99 4.35
CA GLY A 71 -10.17 -2.78 3.13
C GLY A 71 -9.98 -1.39 2.50
N GLY A 72 -9.85 -0.35 3.33
CA GLY A 72 -9.56 1.01 2.85
C GLY A 72 -8.17 1.15 2.20
N CYS A 73 -7.14 0.51 2.75
CA CYS A 73 -5.81 0.47 2.13
C CYS A 73 -5.85 -0.29 0.80
N ARG A 74 -6.55 -1.43 0.73
CA ARG A 74 -6.71 -2.21 -0.50
C ARG A 74 -7.37 -1.39 -1.61
N GLN A 75 -8.46 -0.70 -1.28
CA GLN A 75 -9.14 0.19 -2.24
C GLN A 75 -8.25 1.37 -2.65
N PHE A 76 -7.52 1.98 -1.70
CA PHE A 76 -6.59 3.07 -2.00
C PHE A 76 -5.46 2.60 -2.93
N MET A 77 -4.94 1.40 -2.69
CA MET A 77 -3.91 0.79 -3.52
C MET A 77 -4.40 0.51 -4.95
N ARG A 78 -5.64 0.04 -5.07
CA ARG A 78 -6.30 -0.25 -6.35
C ARG A 78 -6.38 0.96 -7.29
N GLU A 79 -6.39 2.19 -6.79
CA GLU A 79 -6.38 3.38 -7.64
C GLU A 79 -5.08 3.54 -8.43
N PHE A 80 -3.99 2.92 -7.98
CA PHE A 80 -2.67 2.96 -8.63
C PHE A 80 -2.34 1.71 -9.45
N GLY A 81 -3.25 0.73 -9.48
CA GLY A 81 -3.08 -0.52 -10.22
C GLY A 81 -3.52 -1.76 -9.42
N LEU A 82 -3.68 -2.87 -10.13
CA LEU A 82 -4.10 -4.17 -9.56
C LEU A 82 -2.94 -5.17 -9.44
N GLU A 83 -1.91 -5.02 -10.28
CA GLU A 83 -0.85 -6.02 -10.47
C GLU A 83 0.40 -5.81 -9.60
N TRP A 84 0.37 -4.86 -8.68
CA TRP A 84 1.54 -4.60 -7.82
C TRP A 84 1.60 -5.56 -6.64
N ASP A 85 2.83 -5.95 -6.33
CA ASP A 85 3.15 -6.93 -5.31
C ASP A 85 3.00 -6.35 -3.89
N ILE A 86 2.40 -7.12 -3.00
CA ILE A 86 2.25 -6.80 -1.59
C ILE A 86 3.01 -7.85 -0.80
N TYR A 87 4.08 -7.43 -0.14
CA TYR A 87 4.89 -8.27 0.74
C TYR A 87 4.46 -8.02 2.19
N LEU A 88 3.94 -9.05 2.84
CA LEU A 88 3.57 -9.01 4.26
C LEU A 88 4.68 -9.73 5.02
N SER A 89 5.44 -9.03 5.86
CA SER A 89 6.57 -9.62 6.58
C SER A 89 6.31 -9.77 8.07
N LYS A 90 6.96 -10.78 8.64
CA LYS A 90 7.03 -11.08 10.07
C LYS A 90 8.39 -10.71 10.65
N PRO A 91 8.52 -10.60 11.99
CA PRO A 91 9.79 -10.31 12.66
C PRO A 91 10.88 -11.35 12.42
N ASP A 92 10.52 -12.61 12.14
CA ASP A 92 11.45 -13.70 11.84
C ASP A 92 12.02 -13.66 10.41
N GLY A 93 11.64 -12.64 9.62
CA GLY A 93 12.07 -12.46 8.23
C GLY A 93 11.28 -13.26 7.21
N THR A 94 10.32 -14.09 7.64
CA THR A 94 9.40 -14.76 6.71
C THR A 94 8.42 -13.74 6.13
N PHE A 95 7.97 -13.99 4.89
CA PHE A 95 7.03 -13.12 4.22
C PHE A 95 6.03 -13.90 3.36
N MET A 96 4.87 -13.29 3.19
CA MET A 96 3.84 -13.69 2.23
C MET A 96 3.78 -12.65 1.12
N LYS A 97 3.76 -13.10 -0.14
CA LYS A 97 3.55 -12.24 -1.30
C LYS A 97 2.12 -12.43 -1.81
N MET A 98 1.43 -11.33 -2.08
CA MET A 98 0.12 -11.29 -2.72
C MET A 98 0.08 -10.14 -3.74
N THR A 99 -0.98 -10.02 -4.54
CA THR A 99 -1.26 -8.84 -5.35
C THR A 99 -2.45 -8.05 -4.81
N VAL A 100 -2.67 -6.83 -5.31
CA VAL A 100 -3.90 -6.08 -4.98
C VAL A 100 -5.15 -6.81 -5.48
N GLU A 101 -5.10 -7.41 -6.67
CA GLU A 101 -6.22 -8.17 -7.23
C GLU A 101 -6.60 -9.38 -6.36
N GLU A 102 -5.62 -10.11 -5.84
CA GLU A 102 -5.86 -11.24 -4.93
C GLU A 102 -6.48 -10.79 -3.60
N LEU A 103 -6.10 -9.61 -3.11
CA LEU A 103 -6.62 -9.05 -1.86
C LEU A 103 -7.97 -8.33 -2.02
N LEU A 104 -8.32 -7.90 -3.23
CA LEU A 104 -9.53 -7.16 -3.54
C LEU A 104 -10.09 -7.58 -4.91
N PRO A 105 -10.59 -8.82 -5.03
CA PRO A 105 -11.17 -9.31 -6.27
C PRO A 105 -12.44 -8.53 -6.63
N GLU A 106 -12.71 -8.38 -7.94
CA GLU A 106 -13.90 -7.69 -8.46
C GLU A 106 -14.08 -6.26 -7.88
N SER A 107 -12.95 -5.57 -7.67
CA SER A 107 -12.92 -4.27 -7.01
C SER A 107 -13.66 -3.16 -7.77
N PHE A 108 -14.36 -2.32 -7.01
CA PHE A 108 -14.89 -1.05 -7.50
C PHE A 108 -13.75 -0.10 -7.91
N GLY A 109 -13.97 0.74 -8.92
CA GLY A 109 -13.03 1.81 -9.29
C GLY A 109 -13.38 2.45 -10.62
N GLY A 110 -12.40 2.97 -11.36
CA GLY A 110 -12.61 3.86 -12.53
C GLY A 110 -13.63 3.42 -13.59
N LYS A 111 -13.89 2.11 -13.77
CA LYS A 111 -14.91 1.59 -14.69
C LYS A 111 -16.35 1.74 -14.18
N HIS A 112 -16.52 1.96 -12.88
CA HIS A 112 -17.81 2.01 -12.16
C HIS A 112 -18.20 3.44 -11.75
N VAL A 113 -17.32 4.41 -11.95
CA VAL A 113 -17.59 5.85 -11.74
C VAL A 113 -17.78 6.55 -13.08
N ALA A 114 -18.82 7.38 -13.20
CA ALA A 114 -19.12 8.14 -14.43
C ALA A 114 -18.09 9.25 -14.73
N TYR A 115 -17.25 9.61 -13.75
CA TYR A 115 -16.15 10.55 -13.94
C TYR A 115 -14.87 9.77 -14.21
N LYS A 116 -14.27 9.98 -15.39
CA LYS A 116 -12.92 9.47 -15.68
C LYS A 116 -11.96 10.15 -14.70
N THR A 117 -11.40 9.39 -13.76
CA THR A 117 -10.22 9.82 -13.02
C THR A 117 -9.07 9.94 -14.02
N GLN A 118 -8.88 11.14 -14.57
CA GLN A 118 -7.62 11.54 -15.18
C GLN A 118 -6.64 11.78 -14.02
N GLY A 119 -5.52 11.07 -14.00
CA GLY A 119 -4.48 11.27 -12.98
C GLY A 119 -3.42 10.20 -12.97
#